data_AF-A0A6G7A796-F1
#
_entry.id   AF-A0A6G7A796-F1
#
_cell.length_a   1.000
_cell.length_b   1.000
_cell.length_c   1.000
_cell.angle_alpha   90.00
_cell.angle_beta   90.00
_cell.angle_gamma   90.00
#
_symmetry.space_group_name_H-M   'P 1'
#
loop_
_entity.id
_entity.type
_entity.pdbx_description
1 polymer ?
#
loop_
_entity_poly.entity_id
_entity_poly.type
_entity_poly.pdbx_seq_one_letter_code
_entity_poly.pdbx_strand_id
1 'polypeptide(L)'
;MNTRFSCVGCGKCCHDHHVPLTLTEARAWAADGGQVIVLVEAFLGNGLGLPEQQREHAQRRSCRVPSGTTDAYVAITFAAYNVGPCRNLDEDQLCRIYERRPLVCRIYPMEINPHIPLAPTAKDCPPESWEQGPQLILGGQLVDEELAGLIQRSRQADRDDIQLKQAICARLGIRTTALKGDGFTAYLPDMGALANAIDQLQAEPSAQAEQAWRFHLSGEQVATQVAASGAQVVSDTPLDYAFIPLRAA
;
A
#
# COMPACT_ATOMS: atom_id res chain seq x y z
N MET A 1 20.68 -18.48 -1.14
CA MET A 1 20.22 -18.59 -2.54
C MET A 1 20.82 -17.44 -3.33
N ASN A 2 21.32 -17.71 -4.55
CA ASN A 2 21.78 -16.66 -5.45
C ASN A 2 20.64 -16.39 -6.45
N THR A 3 20.32 -15.12 -6.71
CA THR A 3 19.21 -14.73 -7.56
C THR A 3 19.61 -13.61 -8.51
N ARG A 4 19.35 -13.82 -9.80
CA ARG A 4 19.42 -12.80 -10.85
C ARG A 4 18.02 -12.38 -11.23
N PHE A 5 17.90 -11.20 -11.81
CA PHE A 5 16.65 -10.78 -12.40
C PHE A 5 16.83 -9.75 -13.51
N SER A 6 16.04 -9.86 -14.56
CA SER A 6 15.74 -8.77 -15.50
C SER A 6 14.30 -8.88 -15.97
N CYS A 7 13.60 -7.75 -16.04
CA CYS A 7 12.30 -7.70 -16.71
C CYS A 7 12.48 -8.03 -18.20
N VAL A 8 11.67 -8.97 -18.71
CA VAL A 8 11.67 -9.39 -20.13
C VAL A 8 10.53 -8.78 -20.95
N GLY A 9 9.78 -7.82 -20.38
CA GLY A 9 8.61 -7.24 -21.06
C GLY A 9 7.45 -8.23 -21.21
N CYS A 10 7.25 -9.16 -20.27
CA CYS A 10 6.15 -10.14 -20.36
C CYS A 10 4.76 -9.58 -20.01
N GLY A 11 4.67 -8.33 -19.55
CA GLY A 11 3.42 -7.68 -19.15
C GLY A 11 2.75 -8.19 -17.86
N LYS A 12 3.05 -9.39 -17.37
CA LYS A 12 2.30 -10.04 -16.28
C LYS A 12 2.21 -9.23 -14.99
N CYS A 13 3.33 -8.73 -14.46
CA CYS A 13 3.32 -7.90 -13.24
C CYS A 13 2.78 -6.48 -13.47
N CYS A 14 2.43 -6.13 -14.71
CA CYS A 14 1.84 -4.85 -15.10
C CYS A 14 0.33 -4.96 -15.40
N HIS A 15 -0.29 -6.13 -15.22
CA HIS A 15 -1.73 -6.35 -15.41
C HIS A 15 -2.42 -6.63 -14.08
N ASP A 16 -3.61 -6.06 -13.88
CA ASP A 16 -4.50 -6.36 -12.76
C ASP A 16 -3.87 -6.17 -11.36
N HIS A 17 -2.78 -5.41 -11.30
CA HIS A 17 -2.05 -5.12 -10.07
C HIS A 17 -2.28 -3.67 -9.65
N HIS A 18 -2.70 -3.51 -8.39
CA HIS A 18 -2.63 -2.22 -7.72
C HIS A 18 -1.16 -1.90 -7.47
N VAL A 19 -0.71 -0.73 -7.92
CA VAL A 19 0.68 -0.29 -7.79
C VAL A 19 0.75 0.74 -6.66
N PRO A 20 1.27 0.41 -5.47
CA PRO A 20 1.46 1.41 -4.40
C PRO A 20 2.24 2.62 -4.89
N LEU A 21 1.73 3.80 -4.54
CA LEU A 21 2.27 5.10 -4.92
C LEU A 21 2.69 5.87 -3.66
N THR A 22 3.82 6.54 -3.77
CA THR A 22 4.12 7.69 -2.90
C THR A 22 3.07 8.78 -3.13
N LEU A 23 2.99 9.74 -2.22
CA LEU A 23 2.05 10.86 -2.34
C LEU A 23 2.29 11.67 -3.62
N THR A 24 3.56 11.93 -3.93
CA THR A 24 3.97 12.63 -5.17
C THR A 24 3.60 11.82 -6.41
N GLU A 25 3.81 10.50 -6.40
CA GLU A 25 3.42 9.64 -7.50
C GLU A 25 1.91 9.54 -7.67
N ALA A 26 1.14 9.49 -6.59
CA ALA A 26 -0.32 9.50 -6.64
C ALA A 26 -0.86 10.79 -7.28
N ARG A 27 -0.25 11.94 -6.94
CA ARG A 27 -0.60 13.22 -7.54
C ARG A 27 -0.29 13.29 -9.04
N ALA A 28 0.89 12.81 -9.43
CA ALA A 28 1.29 12.73 -10.83
C ALA A 28 0.40 11.75 -11.61
N TRP A 29 0.09 10.59 -11.03
CA TRP A 29 -0.78 9.60 -11.63
C TRP A 29 -2.18 10.13 -11.91
N ALA A 30 -2.76 10.88 -10.96
CA ALA A 30 -4.03 11.56 -11.15
C ALA A 30 -3.97 12.65 -12.23
N ALA A 31 -2.89 13.45 -12.28
CA ALA A 31 -2.66 14.43 -13.36
C ALA A 31 -2.58 13.80 -14.74
N ASP A 32 -1.98 12.61 -14.84
CA ASP A 32 -1.86 11.88 -16.09
C ASP A 32 -3.19 11.24 -16.53
N GLY A 33 -4.27 11.39 -15.75
CA GLY A 33 -5.59 10.82 -16.01
C GLY A 33 -5.75 9.38 -15.52
N GLY A 34 -4.88 8.92 -14.63
CA GLY A 34 -5.01 7.63 -13.96
C GLY A 34 -5.93 7.70 -12.73
N GLN A 35 -6.53 6.56 -12.36
CA GLN A 35 -7.29 6.43 -11.13
C GLN A 35 -6.42 5.97 -9.98
N VAL A 36 -6.70 6.48 -8.78
CA VAL A 36 -6.03 6.09 -7.53
C VAL A 36 -7.06 5.47 -6.59
N ILE A 37 -6.78 4.26 -6.11
CA ILE A 37 -7.53 3.57 -5.06
C ILE A 37 -6.84 3.79 -3.71
N VAL A 38 -7.62 3.97 -2.64
CA VAL A 38 -7.12 4.08 -1.27
C VAL A 38 -7.45 2.79 -0.53
N LEU A 39 -6.41 2.04 -0.16
CA LEU A 39 -6.50 0.82 0.61
C LEU A 39 -6.11 1.10 2.06
N VAL A 40 -6.97 0.72 3.01
CA VAL A 40 -6.74 0.98 4.42
C VAL A 40 -6.85 -0.29 5.26
N GLU A 41 -5.85 -0.51 6.09
CA GLU A 41 -5.79 -1.56 7.11
C GLU A 41 -5.17 -0.99 8.39
N ALA A 42 -5.46 -1.61 9.53
CA ALA A 42 -4.94 -1.15 10.81
C ALA A 42 -4.73 -2.28 11.80
N PHE A 43 -3.91 -2.04 12.81
CA PHE A 43 -3.72 -2.95 13.94
C PHE A 43 -3.83 -2.16 15.25
N LEU A 44 -4.05 -2.88 16.35
CA LEU A 44 -4.20 -2.27 17.67
C LEU A 44 -2.87 -2.29 18.44
N GLY A 45 -2.71 -1.37 19.40
CA GLY A 45 -1.49 -1.26 20.21
C GLY A 45 -1.14 -2.52 21.02
N ASN A 46 -2.15 -3.33 21.36
CA ASN A 46 -1.95 -4.63 22.01
C ASN A 46 -1.36 -5.70 21.06
N GLY A 47 -1.20 -5.41 19.77
CA GLY A 47 -0.66 -6.32 18.75
C GLY A 47 -1.72 -7.09 17.98
N LEU A 48 -3.02 -6.90 18.26
CA LEU A 48 -4.08 -7.53 17.48
C LEU A 48 -4.00 -7.07 16.02
N GLY A 49 -3.97 -8.04 15.10
CA GLY A 49 -3.81 -7.81 13.66
C GLY A 49 -2.37 -7.80 13.16
N LEU A 50 -1.35 -8.09 13.99
CA LEU A 50 0.04 -8.04 13.53
C LEU A 50 0.98 -9.01 14.28
N PRO A 51 1.74 -9.88 13.56
CA PRO A 51 2.82 -10.65 14.17
C PRO A 51 3.88 -9.74 14.81
N GLU A 52 4.39 -10.13 15.97
CA GLU A 52 5.32 -9.32 16.76
C GLU A 52 6.55 -8.85 15.98
N GLN A 53 7.15 -9.75 15.19
CA GLN A 53 8.32 -9.46 14.37
C GLN A 53 8.09 -8.36 13.32
N GLN A 54 6.84 -8.10 12.91
CA GLN A 54 6.51 -7.07 11.91
C GLN A 54 6.10 -5.73 12.54
N ARG A 55 6.01 -5.66 13.87
CA ARG A 55 5.44 -4.53 14.61
C ARG A 55 6.18 -3.23 14.35
N GLU A 56 7.50 -3.24 14.51
CA GLU A 56 8.32 -2.04 14.31
C GLU A 56 8.19 -1.49 12.89
N HIS A 57 8.27 -2.36 11.89
CA HIS A 57 8.15 -1.97 10.48
C HIS A 57 6.77 -1.38 10.18
N ALA A 58 5.70 -2.04 10.63
CA ALA A 58 4.34 -1.56 10.39
C ALA A 58 4.05 -0.24 11.11
N GLN A 59 4.42 -0.11 12.39
CA GLN A 59 4.21 1.11 13.17
C GLN A 59 4.85 2.34 12.53
N ARG A 60 6.06 2.20 11.97
CA ARG A 60 6.77 3.32 11.32
C ARG A 60 6.05 3.87 10.08
N ARG A 61 5.22 3.06 9.42
CA ARG A 61 4.45 3.45 8.23
C ARG A 61 2.95 3.59 8.52
N SER A 62 2.59 3.74 9.79
CA SER A 62 1.21 3.91 10.25
C SER A 62 1.05 5.21 11.05
N CYS A 63 -0.14 5.79 10.97
CA CYS A 63 -0.54 6.88 11.86
C CYS A 63 -1.28 6.32 13.08
N ARG A 64 -0.93 6.82 14.27
CA ARG A 64 -1.68 6.51 15.50
C ARG A 64 -2.91 7.40 15.53
N VAL A 65 -4.10 6.80 15.63
CA VAL A 65 -5.38 7.49 15.58
C VAL A 65 -6.35 6.93 16.63
N PRO A 66 -7.26 7.74 17.17
CA PRO A 66 -8.22 7.28 18.15
C PRO A 66 -9.26 6.32 17.53
N SER A 67 -9.69 5.31 18.28
CA SER A 67 -10.80 4.43 17.94
C SER A 67 -11.51 3.95 19.22
N GLY A 68 -12.72 4.43 19.46
CA GLY A 68 -13.45 4.11 20.70
C GLY A 68 -12.67 4.59 21.93
N THR A 69 -12.27 3.65 22.79
CA THR A 69 -11.50 3.88 24.02
C THR A 69 -10.03 3.50 23.90
N THR A 70 -9.56 3.18 22.69
CA THR A 70 -8.17 2.78 22.41
C THR A 70 -7.60 3.54 21.21
N ASP A 71 -6.35 3.25 20.86
CA ASP A 71 -5.74 3.73 19.62
C ASP A 71 -5.54 2.59 18.62
N ALA A 72 -5.71 2.94 17.35
CA ALA A 72 -5.33 2.12 16.22
C ALA A 72 -4.09 2.71 15.53
N TYR A 73 -3.32 1.84 14.88
CA TYR A 73 -2.24 2.20 13.99
C TYR A 73 -2.71 1.91 12.57
N VAL A 74 -3.08 2.96 11.83
CA VAL A 74 -3.67 2.86 10.49
C VAL A 74 -2.59 3.01 9.43
N ALA A 75 -2.49 2.03 8.53
CA ALA A 75 -1.67 2.09 7.33
C ALA A 75 -2.56 2.46 6.13
N ILE A 76 -2.17 3.50 5.39
CA ILE A 76 -2.93 4.02 4.24
C ILE A 76 -2.07 3.86 2.99
N THR A 77 -2.55 3.07 2.04
CA THR A 77 -1.90 2.87 0.75
C THR A 77 -2.70 3.54 -0.35
N PHE A 78 -2.12 4.55 -0.99
CA PHE A 78 -2.61 5.03 -2.27
C PHE A 78 -1.99 4.15 -3.34
N ALA A 79 -2.79 3.60 -4.24
CA ALA A 79 -2.30 2.75 -5.31
C ALA A 79 -2.93 3.14 -6.64
N ALA A 80 -2.18 2.98 -7.72
CA ALA A 80 -2.76 3.05 -9.06
C ALA A 80 -3.83 1.96 -9.18
N TYR A 81 -5.04 2.36 -9.56
CA TYR A 81 -6.13 1.43 -9.85
C TYR A 81 -6.03 1.00 -11.31
N ASN A 82 -5.56 -0.22 -11.56
CA ASN A 82 -5.44 -0.80 -12.89
C ASN A 82 -6.33 -2.06 -12.97
N VAL A 83 -7.41 -1.98 -13.74
CA VAL A 83 -8.18 -3.16 -14.17
C VAL A 83 -7.74 -3.47 -15.60
N GLY A 84 -7.10 -4.61 -15.80
CA GLY A 84 -6.39 -4.96 -17.02
C GLY A 84 -4.98 -4.36 -17.08
N PRO A 85 -4.45 -4.06 -18.29
CA PRO A 85 -3.10 -3.53 -18.45
C PRO A 85 -2.94 -2.18 -17.75
N CYS A 86 -1.80 -1.98 -17.10
CA CYS A 86 -1.35 -0.66 -16.66
C CYS A 86 -1.43 0.33 -17.83
N ARG A 87 -2.01 1.51 -17.62
CA ARG A 87 -2.18 2.54 -18.66
C ARG A 87 -0.88 2.95 -19.38
N ASN A 88 0.25 2.76 -18.72
CA ASN A 88 1.56 3.10 -19.25
C ASN A 88 2.22 1.96 -20.01
N LEU A 89 1.60 0.79 -20.08
CA LEU A 89 2.03 -0.34 -20.89
C LEU A 89 1.69 -0.06 -22.36
N ASP A 90 2.63 -0.30 -23.27
CA ASP A 90 2.39 -0.25 -24.70
C ASP A 90 1.95 -1.61 -25.26
N GLU A 91 1.75 -1.66 -26.58
CA GLU A 91 1.31 -2.85 -27.32
C GLU A 91 2.34 -3.98 -27.25
N ASP A 92 3.62 -3.64 -27.09
CA ASP A 92 4.76 -4.56 -26.96
C ASP A 92 5.01 -4.99 -25.50
N GLN A 93 4.10 -4.66 -24.58
CA GLN A 93 4.19 -5.01 -23.16
C GLN A 93 5.38 -4.33 -22.44
N LEU A 94 5.88 -3.23 -23.01
CA LEU A 94 6.91 -2.39 -22.43
C LEU A 94 6.27 -1.18 -21.77
N CYS A 95 6.82 -0.73 -20.64
CA CYS A 95 6.25 0.41 -19.94
C CYS A 95 6.85 1.72 -20.47
N ARG A 96 6.00 2.62 -20.96
CA ARG A 96 6.38 3.89 -21.62
C ARG A 96 6.99 4.94 -20.69
N ILE A 97 7.03 4.68 -19.39
CA ILE A 97 7.44 5.65 -18.37
C ILE A 97 8.65 5.20 -17.54
N TYR A 98 9.59 4.43 -18.10
CA TYR A 98 10.76 3.87 -17.37
C TYR A 98 11.40 4.84 -16.37
N GLU A 99 11.67 6.09 -16.78
CA GLU A 99 12.34 7.10 -15.96
C GLU A 99 11.50 7.60 -14.76
N ARG A 100 10.17 7.59 -14.90
CA ARG A 100 9.22 8.07 -13.90
C ARG A 100 8.34 6.96 -13.30
N ARG A 101 8.71 5.69 -13.46
CA ARG A 101 8.01 4.55 -12.86
C ARG A 101 7.79 4.79 -11.36
N PRO A 102 6.67 4.34 -10.79
CA PRO A 102 6.50 4.32 -9.35
C PRO A 102 7.65 3.56 -8.66
N LEU A 103 8.06 3.98 -7.47
CA LEU A 103 9.16 3.36 -6.73
C LEU A 103 8.95 1.85 -6.55
N VAL A 104 7.72 1.41 -6.29
CA VAL A 104 7.40 -0.01 -6.15
C VAL A 104 7.68 -0.81 -7.44
N CYS A 105 7.46 -0.21 -8.62
CA CYS A 105 7.79 -0.83 -9.91
C CYS A 105 9.30 -0.85 -10.16
N ARG A 106 10.07 0.12 -9.63
CA ARG A 106 11.53 0.16 -9.77
C ARG A 106 12.24 -0.83 -8.87
N ILE A 107 11.66 -1.14 -7.70
CA ILE A 107 12.24 -2.14 -6.80
C ILE A 107 11.86 -3.58 -7.18
N TYR A 108 10.92 -3.78 -8.09
CA TYR A 108 10.49 -5.10 -8.52
C TYR A 108 11.69 -5.90 -9.08
N PRO A 109 11.93 -7.14 -8.60
CA PRO A 109 10.97 -8.03 -7.93
C PRO A 109 11.04 -7.99 -6.39
N MET A 110 11.87 -7.14 -5.80
CA MET A 110 12.07 -7.08 -4.36
C MET A 110 10.82 -6.65 -3.61
N GLU A 111 10.76 -7.03 -2.34
CA GLU A 111 9.68 -6.66 -1.44
C GLU A 111 10.02 -5.39 -0.66
N ILE A 112 9.02 -4.51 -0.52
CA ILE A 112 9.17 -3.33 0.34
C ILE A 112 9.23 -3.74 1.82
N ASN A 113 8.49 -4.78 2.23
CA ASN A 113 8.50 -5.27 3.60
C ASN A 113 9.78 -6.07 3.86
N PRO A 114 10.65 -5.65 4.80
CA PRO A 114 11.92 -6.32 5.07
C PRO A 114 11.76 -7.75 5.61
N HIS A 115 10.58 -8.13 6.10
CA HIS A 115 10.30 -9.46 6.62
C HIS A 115 9.80 -10.44 5.56
N ILE A 116 9.59 -9.98 4.32
CA ILE A 116 9.18 -10.84 3.20
C ILE A 116 10.40 -11.06 2.30
N PRO A 117 10.97 -12.27 2.26
CA PRO A 117 12.10 -12.55 1.37
C PRO A 117 11.63 -12.59 -0.09
N LEU A 118 12.52 -12.24 -1.01
CA LEU A 118 12.29 -12.49 -2.43
C LEU A 118 12.17 -14.00 -2.68
N ALA A 119 11.01 -14.41 -3.18
CA ALA A 119 10.75 -15.77 -3.63
C ALA A 119 10.34 -15.74 -5.12
N PRO A 120 11.19 -16.18 -6.06
CA PRO A 120 10.88 -16.19 -7.49
C PRO A 120 9.57 -16.92 -7.84
N THR A 121 9.27 -18.00 -7.12
CA THR A 121 8.05 -18.80 -7.31
C THR A 121 6.76 -18.07 -6.89
N ALA A 122 6.86 -17.00 -6.11
CA ALA A 122 5.73 -16.17 -5.70
C ALA A 122 5.55 -14.93 -6.61
N LYS A 123 6.24 -14.88 -7.74
CA LYS A 123 6.20 -13.77 -8.70
C LYS A 123 5.65 -14.25 -10.04
N ASP A 124 4.94 -13.35 -10.72
CA ASP A 124 4.29 -13.69 -11.99
C ASP A 124 5.28 -13.79 -13.18
N CYS A 125 6.51 -13.30 -13.01
CA CYS A 125 7.50 -13.27 -14.08
C CYS A 125 7.94 -14.68 -14.52
N PRO A 126 8.09 -14.90 -15.83
CA PRO A 126 8.44 -16.21 -16.36
C PRO A 126 9.92 -16.57 -16.06
N PRO A 127 10.32 -17.85 -16.20
CA PRO A 127 11.67 -18.34 -15.83
C PRO A 127 12.81 -17.53 -16.43
N GLU A 128 12.68 -17.07 -17.68
CA GLU A 128 13.70 -16.32 -18.40
C GLU A 128 14.06 -15.00 -17.68
N SER A 129 13.12 -14.43 -16.92
CA SER A 129 13.39 -13.23 -16.11
C SER A 129 14.40 -13.47 -15.01
N TRP A 130 14.58 -14.72 -14.56
CA TRP A 130 15.42 -15.11 -13.44
C TRP A 130 16.79 -15.67 -13.85
N GLU A 131 16.96 -15.95 -15.14
CA GLU A 131 18.17 -16.54 -15.70
C GLU A 131 19.17 -15.48 -16.19
N GLN A 132 18.70 -14.24 -16.39
CA GLN A 132 19.48 -13.14 -16.95
C GLN A 132 19.46 -11.88 -16.07
N GLY A 133 20.26 -10.90 -16.45
CA GLY A 133 20.36 -9.62 -15.76
C GLY A 133 21.39 -9.58 -14.62
N PRO A 134 21.42 -8.45 -13.89
CA PRO A 134 22.30 -8.27 -12.75
C PRO A 134 22.02 -9.31 -11.66
N GLN A 135 23.06 -9.57 -10.87
CA GLN A 135 22.93 -10.38 -9.69
C GLN A 135 22.30 -9.53 -8.58
N LEU A 136 21.07 -9.85 -8.19
CA LEU A 136 20.39 -9.13 -7.12
C LEU A 136 20.83 -9.67 -5.75
N ILE A 137 20.82 -11.00 -5.59
CA ILE A 137 21.14 -11.65 -4.32
C ILE A 137 22.35 -12.58 -4.50
N LEU A 138 23.36 -12.45 -3.63
CA LEU A 138 24.46 -13.41 -3.48
C LEU A 138 24.58 -13.84 -2.02
N GLY A 139 24.67 -15.14 -1.78
CA GLY A 139 24.80 -15.66 -0.41
C GLY A 139 23.61 -15.29 0.49
N GLY A 140 22.43 -15.00 -0.09
CA GLY A 140 21.26 -14.52 0.65
C GLY A 140 21.26 -13.03 0.99
N GLN A 141 22.24 -12.26 0.53
CA GLN A 141 22.32 -10.81 0.72
C GLN A 141 22.03 -10.07 -0.58
N LEU A 142 21.29 -8.95 -0.50
CA LEU A 142 21.12 -8.02 -1.61
C LEU A 142 22.46 -7.34 -1.91
N VAL A 143 23.00 -7.54 -3.12
CA VAL A 143 24.30 -7.00 -3.55
C VAL A 143 24.18 -5.85 -4.55
N ASP A 144 22.98 -5.62 -5.09
CA ASP A 144 22.70 -4.47 -5.95
C ASP A 144 22.47 -3.21 -5.09
N GLU A 145 23.46 -2.32 -5.06
CA GLU A 145 23.47 -1.12 -4.23
C GLU A 145 22.43 -0.07 -4.68
N GLU A 146 22.21 0.06 -5.99
CA GLU A 146 21.22 0.99 -6.53
C GLU A 146 19.80 0.56 -6.13
N LEU A 147 19.52 -0.74 -6.28
CA LEU A 147 18.26 -1.34 -5.86
C LEU A 147 18.07 -1.24 -4.34
N ALA A 148 19.13 -1.47 -3.56
CA ALA A 148 19.08 -1.26 -2.11
C ALA A 148 18.70 0.19 -1.76
N GLY A 149 19.29 1.18 -2.46
CA GLY A 149 18.95 2.59 -2.32
C GLY A 149 17.47 2.87 -2.68
N LEU A 150 16.96 2.31 -3.78
CA LEU A 150 15.55 2.42 -4.17
C LEU A 150 14.60 1.84 -3.12
N ILE A 151 14.92 0.68 -2.54
CA ILE A 151 14.11 0.06 -1.47
C ILE A 151 14.05 0.97 -0.25
N GLN A 152 15.17 1.56 0.16
CA GLN A 152 15.18 2.49 1.29
C GLN A 152 14.38 3.76 0.99
N ARG A 153 14.49 4.33 -0.22
CA ARG A 153 13.66 5.47 -0.64
C ARG A 153 12.17 5.13 -0.61
N SER A 154 11.78 3.96 -1.09
CA SER A 154 10.39 3.50 -1.08
C SER A 154 9.85 3.38 0.35
N ARG A 155 10.62 2.76 1.25
CA ARG A 155 10.27 2.66 2.68
C ARG A 155 10.22 4.02 3.38
N GLN A 156 11.10 4.94 3.00
CA GLN A 156 11.15 6.27 3.60
C GLN A 156 9.95 7.10 3.15
N ALA A 157 9.57 7.03 1.87
CA ALA A 157 8.39 7.71 1.36
C ALA A 157 7.11 7.28 2.10
N ASP A 158 6.95 5.98 2.41
CA ASP A 158 5.84 5.49 3.23
C ASP A 158 5.77 6.17 4.62
N ARG A 159 6.92 6.46 5.23
CA ARG A 159 7.01 7.12 6.56
C ARG A 159 6.73 8.61 6.44
N ASP A 160 7.29 9.25 5.42
CA ASP A 160 7.16 10.69 5.20
C ASP A 160 5.71 11.03 4.81
N ASP A 161 5.06 10.16 4.04
CA ASP A 161 3.73 10.41 3.48
C ASP A 161 2.58 10.10 4.46
N ILE A 162 2.78 9.26 5.48
CA ILE A 162 1.65 8.66 6.22
C ILE A 162 0.75 9.70 6.91
N GLN A 163 1.33 10.77 7.47
CA GLN A 163 0.56 11.81 8.13
C GLN A 163 -0.26 12.63 7.13
N LEU A 164 0.31 12.93 5.96
CA LEU A 164 -0.40 13.62 4.88
C LEU A 164 -1.49 12.73 4.29
N LYS A 165 -1.22 11.44 4.06
CA LYS A 165 -2.22 10.46 3.61
C LYS A 165 -3.39 10.38 4.58
N GLN A 166 -3.15 10.42 5.90
CA GLN A 166 -4.21 10.47 6.90
C GLN A 166 -5.01 11.78 6.83
N ALA A 167 -4.36 12.92 6.70
CA ALA A 167 -5.05 14.21 6.56
C ALA A 167 -5.90 14.28 5.28
N ILE A 168 -5.41 13.70 4.17
CA ILE A 168 -6.16 13.56 2.92
C ILE A 168 -7.38 12.67 3.12
N CYS A 169 -7.21 11.50 3.76
CA CYS A 169 -8.34 10.63 4.11
C CYS A 169 -9.40 11.38 4.92
N ALA A 170 -9.01 12.21 5.88
CA ALA A 170 -9.95 13.01 6.66
C ALA A 170 -10.75 13.98 5.78
N ARG A 171 -10.11 14.68 4.83
CA ARG A 171 -10.78 15.58 3.87
C ARG A 171 -11.71 14.83 2.92
N LEU A 172 -11.41 13.58 2.59
CA LEU A 172 -12.22 12.72 1.73
C LEU A 172 -13.30 11.95 2.50
N GLY A 173 -13.41 12.12 3.82
CA GLY A 173 -14.37 11.38 4.65
C GLY A 173 -13.99 9.92 4.92
N ILE A 174 -12.79 9.49 4.55
CA ILE A 174 -12.27 8.14 4.73
C ILE A 174 -11.85 7.95 6.19
N ARG A 175 -12.54 7.05 6.90
CA ARG A 175 -12.30 6.77 8.33
C ARG A 175 -12.61 5.34 8.78
N THR A 176 -12.91 4.46 7.82
CA THR A 176 -13.14 3.05 8.11
C THR A 176 -11.96 2.22 7.60
N THR A 177 -11.38 1.43 8.47
CA THR A 177 -10.24 0.55 8.19
C THR A 177 -10.66 -0.91 8.33
N ALA A 178 -9.95 -1.82 7.67
CA ALA A 178 -9.97 -3.22 8.03
C ALA A 178 -8.98 -3.50 9.18
N LEU A 179 -9.11 -4.67 9.84
CA LEU A 179 -8.02 -5.20 10.67
C LEU A 179 -6.96 -5.83 9.77
N LYS A 180 -5.69 -5.52 10.01
CA LYS A 180 -4.57 -6.10 9.31
C LYS A 180 -4.56 -7.63 9.48
N GLY A 181 -4.43 -8.34 8.37
CA GLY A 181 -4.56 -9.81 8.30
C GLY A 181 -6.00 -10.33 8.23
N ASP A 182 -7.00 -9.46 8.38
CA ASP A 182 -8.42 -9.78 8.14
C ASP A 182 -8.87 -9.33 6.74
N GLY A 183 -8.48 -8.12 6.33
CA GLY A 183 -8.86 -7.56 5.03
C GLY A 183 -8.27 -6.18 4.74
N PHE A 184 -8.83 -5.52 3.73
CA PHE A 184 -8.65 -4.10 3.41
C PHE A 184 -10.01 -3.42 3.23
N THR A 185 -10.13 -2.16 3.63
CA THR A 185 -11.16 -1.28 3.07
C THR A 185 -10.60 -0.57 1.85
N ALA A 186 -11.38 -0.53 0.78
CA ALA A 186 -10.99 -0.03 -0.53
C ALA A 186 -11.93 1.10 -0.96
N TYR A 187 -11.38 2.30 -1.11
CA TYR A 187 -12.11 3.49 -1.53
C TYR A 187 -11.64 3.92 -2.91
N LEU A 188 -12.59 4.27 -3.78
CA LEU A 188 -12.33 4.90 -5.07
C LEU A 188 -12.80 6.36 -4.99
N PRO A 189 -11.96 7.30 -4.52
CA PRO A 189 -12.36 8.69 -4.36
C PRO A 189 -12.60 9.39 -5.70
N ASP A 190 -13.29 10.53 -5.67
CA ASP A 190 -13.29 11.45 -6.81
C ASP A 190 -11.87 11.97 -7.05
N MET A 191 -11.37 11.87 -8.29
CA MET A 191 -9.98 12.22 -8.62
C MET A 191 -9.72 13.72 -8.49
N GLY A 192 -10.73 14.56 -8.76
CA GLY A 192 -10.63 16.01 -8.56
C GLY A 192 -10.51 16.35 -7.08
N ALA A 193 -11.35 15.76 -6.23
CA ALA A 193 -11.30 15.91 -4.79
C ALA A 193 -9.97 15.41 -4.21
N LEU A 194 -9.47 14.26 -4.68
CA LEU A 194 -8.16 13.73 -4.27
C LEU A 194 -7.03 14.68 -4.65
N ALA A 195 -6.95 15.11 -5.91
CA ALA A 195 -5.90 16.02 -6.37
C ALA A 195 -5.93 17.35 -5.61
N ASN A 196 -7.11 17.94 -5.42
CA ASN A 196 -7.29 19.17 -4.66
C ASN A 196 -6.87 19.00 -3.19
N ALA A 197 -7.20 17.87 -2.56
CA ALA A 197 -6.81 17.60 -1.18
C ALA A 197 -5.28 17.47 -1.04
N ILE A 198 -4.61 16.83 -2.00
CA ILE A 198 -3.15 16.73 -2.04
C ILE A 198 -2.53 18.12 -2.19
N ASP A 199 -2.95 18.89 -3.20
CA ASP A 199 -2.37 20.20 -3.52
C ASP A 199 -2.52 21.18 -2.35
N GLN A 200 -3.69 21.21 -1.70
CA GLN A 200 -3.95 22.08 -0.56
C GLN A 200 -3.08 21.71 0.66
N LEU A 201 -2.92 20.42 0.96
CA LEU A 201 -2.13 19.97 2.11
C LEU A 201 -0.62 20.12 1.89
N GLN A 202 -0.15 20.07 0.64
CA GLN A 202 1.23 20.36 0.30
C GLN A 202 1.54 21.86 0.40
N ALA A 203 0.59 22.73 0.00
CA ALA A 203 0.75 24.17 0.10
C ALA A 203 0.67 24.67 1.55
N GLU A 204 -0.31 24.17 2.30
CA GLU A 204 -0.56 24.54 3.68
C GLU A 204 -0.80 23.28 4.53
N PRO A 205 0.27 22.73 5.14
CA PRO A 205 0.14 21.63 6.08
C PRO A 205 -0.70 22.09 7.29
N SER A 206 -2.01 21.81 7.26
CA SER A 206 -2.89 22.14 8.36
C SER A 206 -2.64 21.21 9.55
N ALA A 207 -2.96 21.67 10.76
CA ALA A 207 -3.01 20.80 11.94
C ALA A 207 -3.87 19.57 11.63
N GLN A 208 -3.40 18.38 12.02
CA GLN A 208 -4.12 17.14 11.79
C GLN A 208 -5.48 17.19 12.47
N ALA A 209 -6.54 16.91 11.71
CA ALA A 209 -7.83 16.67 12.29
C ALA A 209 -7.76 15.36 13.08
N GLU A 210 -8.03 15.41 14.39
CA GLU A 210 -8.27 14.23 15.20
C GLU A 210 -9.56 13.55 14.74
N GLN A 211 -9.43 12.68 13.74
CA GLN A 211 -10.53 11.90 13.21
C GLN A 211 -10.54 10.53 13.90
N ALA A 212 -11.66 10.19 14.54
CA ALA A 212 -11.86 8.85 15.08
C ALA A 212 -12.08 7.82 13.96
N TRP A 213 -11.35 6.72 14.05
CA TRP A 213 -11.40 5.60 13.10
C TRP A 213 -12.25 4.45 13.64
N ARG A 214 -12.79 3.66 12.71
CA ARG A 214 -13.62 2.49 13.01
C ARG A 214 -13.24 1.29 12.14
N PHE A 215 -13.49 0.08 12.64
CA PHE A 215 -13.12 -1.18 11.99
C PHE A 215 -14.30 -1.84 11.28
N HIS A 216 -14.14 -2.13 9.99
CA HIS A 216 -14.96 -3.11 9.25
C HIS A 216 -14.23 -4.45 9.30
N LEU A 217 -14.94 -5.53 9.62
CA LEU A 217 -14.35 -6.83 9.86
C LEU A 217 -15.13 -7.95 9.14
N SER A 218 -14.43 -9.02 8.78
CA SER A 218 -15.00 -10.11 7.98
C SER A 218 -16.08 -10.93 8.70
N GLY A 219 -16.10 -10.94 10.04
CA GLY A 219 -17.04 -11.74 10.82
C GLY A 219 -17.13 -11.40 12.30
N GLU A 220 -18.15 -11.97 12.95
CA GLU A 220 -18.55 -11.66 14.32
C GLU A 220 -17.45 -11.99 15.36
N GLN A 221 -16.71 -13.08 15.16
CA GLN A 221 -15.66 -13.48 16.09
C GLN A 221 -14.53 -12.44 16.17
N VAL A 222 -14.02 -11.97 15.02
CA VAL A 222 -12.98 -10.93 14.99
C VAL A 222 -13.55 -9.58 15.46
N ALA A 223 -14.81 -9.27 15.13
CA ALA A 223 -15.51 -8.09 15.63
C ALA A 223 -15.58 -8.04 17.15
N THR A 224 -15.91 -9.16 17.78
CA THR A 224 -15.95 -9.28 19.23
C THR A 224 -14.57 -9.04 19.85
N GLN A 225 -13.50 -9.59 19.27
CA GLN A 225 -12.13 -9.40 19.77
C GLN A 225 -11.65 -7.94 19.65
N VAL A 226 -11.95 -7.30 18.53
CA VAL A 226 -11.59 -5.90 18.28
C VAL A 226 -12.37 -4.97 19.21
N ALA A 227 -13.67 -5.18 19.37
CA ALA A 227 -14.51 -4.41 20.29
C ALA A 227 -14.09 -4.59 21.76
N ALA A 228 -13.74 -5.82 22.18
CA ALA A 228 -13.23 -6.11 23.51
C ALA A 228 -11.88 -5.41 23.80
N SER A 229 -11.13 -5.04 22.76
CA SER A 229 -9.90 -4.24 22.86
C SER A 229 -10.15 -2.73 22.95
N GLY A 230 -11.42 -2.30 22.99
CA GLY A 230 -11.85 -0.90 23.09
C GLY A 230 -12.01 -0.17 21.75
N ALA A 231 -11.73 -0.82 20.63
CA ALA A 231 -11.83 -0.21 19.31
C ALA A 231 -13.28 -0.13 18.81
N GLN A 232 -13.59 0.89 18.02
CA GLN A 232 -14.93 1.06 17.47
C GLN A 232 -15.11 0.15 16.24
N VAL A 233 -16.16 -0.67 16.23
CA VAL A 233 -16.53 -1.53 15.10
C VAL A 233 -17.75 -0.95 14.38
N VAL A 234 -17.80 -1.07 13.06
CA VAL A 234 -18.99 -0.77 12.25
C VAL A 234 -19.65 -2.06 11.77
N SER A 235 -20.98 -2.10 11.83
CA SER A 235 -21.82 -3.18 11.33
C SER A 235 -22.65 -2.80 10.10
N ASP A 236 -22.65 -1.51 9.74
CA ASP A 236 -23.46 -1.00 8.62
C ASP A 236 -22.90 -1.47 7.28
N THR A 237 -23.82 -1.75 6.33
CA THR A 237 -23.46 -1.97 4.93
C THR A 237 -22.75 -0.73 4.39
N PRO A 238 -21.53 -0.86 3.85
CA PRO A 238 -20.78 0.29 3.37
C PRO A 238 -21.39 0.86 2.10
N LEU A 239 -21.43 2.19 2.00
CA LEU A 239 -21.94 2.91 0.83
C LEU A 239 -20.80 3.53 -0.01
N ASP A 240 -19.66 3.77 0.62
CA ASP A 240 -18.54 4.59 0.13
C ASP A 240 -17.23 3.80 0.01
N TYR A 241 -17.21 2.52 0.39
CA TYR A 241 -16.06 1.62 0.23
C TYR A 241 -16.47 0.17 0.02
N ALA A 242 -15.54 -0.63 -0.49
CA ALA A 242 -15.63 -2.09 -0.49
C ALA A 242 -14.75 -2.68 0.62
N PHE A 243 -15.20 -3.77 1.24
CA PHE A 243 -14.35 -4.59 2.11
C PHE A 243 -13.80 -5.78 1.31
N ILE A 244 -12.48 -5.93 1.30
CA ILE A 244 -11.76 -7.00 0.60
C ILE A 244 -11.19 -7.94 1.67
N PRO A 245 -11.80 -9.12 1.91
CA PRO A 245 -11.31 -10.05 2.91
C PRO A 245 -10.03 -10.74 2.43
N LEU A 246 -9.06 -10.95 3.34
CA LEU A 246 -7.83 -11.71 3.09
C LEU A 246 -7.99 -13.21 3.38
N ARG A 247 -9.02 -13.58 4.14
CA ARG A 247 -9.44 -14.97 4.35
C ARG A 247 -10.65 -15.22 3.48
N ALA A 248 -10.65 -16.31 2.71
CA ALA A 248 -11.85 -16.76 2.03
C ALA A 248 -12.94 -17.00 3.09
N ALA A 249 -14.16 -16.53 2.80
CA ALA A 249 -15.35 -16.82 3.59
C ALA A 249 -15.66 -18.33 3.60
#